data_AF-A0A554JA26-F1
#
_entry.id   AF-A0A554JA26-F1
#
_cell.length_a   1.000
_cell.length_b   1.000
_cell.length_c   1.000
_cell.angle_alpha   90.00
_cell.angle_beta   90.00
_cell.angle_gamma   90.00
#
_symmetry.space_group_name_H-M   'P 1'
#
loop_
_entity.id
_entity.type
_entity.pdbx_description
1 polymer ?
#
loop_
_entity_poly.entity_id
_entity_poly.type
_entity_poly.pdbx_seq_one_letter_code
_entity_poly.pdbx_strand_id
1 'polypeptide(L)' 'MTNQQLWQAILGNLEVSLSKANFTTWFKNTAILEKNDDHIIVSVPNGFTKEWLQNKYNIEIAKALKMIAPEIKEVKYQEI' A
#
# COMPACT_ATOMS: atom_id res chain seq x y z
N MET A 1 -7.83 -6.68 13.12
CA MET A 1 -7.94 -6.53 11.66
C MET A 1 -6.80 -7.32 11.02
N THR A 2 -7.09 -8.18 10.04
CA THR A 2 -6.05 -8.96 9.34
C THR A 2 -5.27 -8.10 8.33
N ASN A 3 -4.10 -8.54 7.89
CA ASN A 3 -3.30 -7.89 6.85
C ASN A 3 -4.12 -7.67 5.56
N GLN A 4 -4.89 -8.69 5.15
CA GLN A 4 -5.77 -8.61 3.99
C GLN A 4 -6.85 -7.53 4.16
N GLN A 5 -7.53 -7.51 5.31
CA GLN A 5 -8.57 -6.51 5.56
C GLN A 5 -8.00 -5.09 5.59
N LEU A 6 -6.85 -4.88 6.23
CA LEU A 6 -6.19 -3.58 6.28
C LEU A 6 -5.80 -3.11 4.88
N TRP A 7 -5.18 -3.97 4.09
CA TRP A 7 -4.79 -3.60 2.72
C TRP A 7 -5.99 -3.30 1.84
N GLN A 8 -7.06 -4.08 1.92
CA GLN A 8 -8.29 -3.82 1.17
C GLN A 8 -8.93 -2.48 1.54
N ALA A 9 -8.91 -2.09 2.81
CA ALA A 9 -9.39 -0.78 3.24
C ALA A 9 -8.53 0.36 2.68
N ILE A 10 -7.20 0.19 2.68
CA ILE A 10 -6.26 1.16 2.09
C ILE A 10 -6.50 1.27 0.57
N LEU A 11 -6.60 0.15 -0.12
CA LEU A 11 -6.87 0.08 -1.56
C LEU A 11 -8.19 0.76 -1.93
N GLY A 12 -9.26 0.53 -1.15
CA GLY A 12 -10.54 1.19 -1.36
C GLY A 12 -10.46 2.71 -1.24
N ASN A 13 -9.62 3.23 -0.35
CA ASN A 13 -9.38 4.68 -0.24
C ASN A 13 -8.64 5.22 -1.46
N LEU A 14 -7.61 4.50 -1.92
CA LEU A 14 -6.81 4.88 -3.09
C LEU A 14 -7.60 4.80 -4.40
N GLU A 15 -8.50 3.83 -4.55
CA GLU A 15 -9.32 3.66 -5.77
C GLU A 15 -10.24 4.87 -6.03
N VAL A 16 -10.63 5.61 -4.98
CA VAL A 16 -11.42 6.85 -5.11
C VAL A 16 -10.59 8.00 -5.69
N SER A 17 -9.29 8.05 -5.38
CA SER A 17 -8.40 9.15 -5.79
C SER A 17 -7.64 8.86 -7.09
N LEU A 18 -7.57 7.61 -7.52
CA LEU A 18 -6.79 7.18 -8.68
C LEU A 18 -7.67 6.78 -9.86
N SER A 19 -7.19 7.04 -11.08
CA SER A 19 -7.82 6.47 -12.27
C SER A 19 -7.72 4.94 -12.25
N LYS A 20 -8.77 4.26 -12.73
CA LYS A 20 -8.84 2.79 -12.82
C LYS A 20 -7.61 2.14 -13.45
N ALA A 21 -7.04 2.77 -14.48
CA ALA A 21 -5.83 2.30 -15.15
C ALA A 21 -4.61 2.31 -14.22
N ASN A 22 -4.36 3.42 -13.51
CA ASN A 22 -3.25 3.52 -12.55
C ASN A 22 -3.43 2.53 -11.40
N PHE A 23 -4.64 2.44 -10.85
CA PHE A 23 -4.93 1.50 -9.77
C PHE A 23 -4.64 0.05 -10.19
N THR A 24 -5.17 -0.36 -11.34
CA THR A 24 -5.00 -1.73 -11.86
C THR A 24 -3.53 -2.06 -12.13
N THR A 25 -2.76 -1.13 -12.70
CA THR A 25 -1.36 -1.34 -13.05
C THR A 25 -0.47 -1.47 -11.81
N TRP A 26 -0.67 -0.61 -10.80
CA TRP A 26 0.30 -0.47 -9.71
C TRP A 26 -0.10 -1.20 -8.43
N PHE A 27 -1.39 -1.49 -8.21
CA PHE A 27 -1.88 -1.99 -6.93
C PHE A 27 -2.49 -3.40 -6.98
N LYS A 28 -2.90 -3.90 -8.16
CA LYS A 28 -3.64 -5.17 -8.29
C LYS A 28 -2.89 -6.39 -7.71
N ASN A 29 -1.57 -6.44 -7.84
CA ASN A 29 -0.74 -7.56 -7.37
C ASN A 29 0.10 -7.17 -6.14
N THR A 30 -0.50 -6.40 -5.23
CA THR A 30 0.14 -5.96 -3.99
C THR A 30 -0.64 -6.44 -2.79
N ALA A 31 0.06 -6.73 -1.70
CA ALA A 31 -0.53 -7.19 -0.45
C ALA A 31 0.37 -6.81 0.73
N ILE A 32 -0.17 -6.80 1.95
CA ILE A 32 0.67 -6.67 3.15
C ILE A 32 1.27 -8.04 3.48
N LEU A 33 2.60 -8.14 3.42
CA LEU A 33 3.36 -9.30 3.87
C LEU A 33 3.45 -9.36 5.39
N GLU A 34 3.81 -8.22 5.99
CA GLU A 34 4.04 -8.11 7.42
C GLU A 34 3.45 -6.81 7.95
N LYS A 35 2.93 -6.88 9.18
CA LYS A 35 2.41 -5.74 9.93
C LYS A 35 2.97 -5.81 11.34
N ASN A 36 3.70 -4.77 11.73
CA ASN A 36 4.17 -4.55 13.10
C ASN A 36 3.54 -3.27 13.67
N ASP A 37 3.86 -2.93 14.92
CA ASP A 37 3.32 -1.74 15.59
C ASP A 37 3.78 -0.41 14.96
N ASP A 38 4.92 -0.41 14.26
CA ASP A 38 5.53 0.80 13.69
C ASP A 38 5.38 0.90 12.16
N HIS A 39 5.39 -0.23 11.45
CA HIS A 39 5.38 -0.25 9.99
C HIS A 39 4.63 -1.45 9.40
N ILE A 40 4.26 -1.32 8.12
CA ILE A 40 3.83 -2.42 7.27
C ILE A 40 4.84 -2.68 6.15
N ILE A 41 4.92 -3.92 5.69
CA ILE A 41 5.67 -4.31 4.49
C ILE A 41 4.68 -4.74 3.41
N VAL A 42 4.69 -4.04 2.28
CA VAL A 42 3.85 -4.33 1.11
C VAL A 42 4.65 -5.13 0.09
N SER A 43 4.16 -6.31 -0.30
CA SER A 43 4.69 -7.07 -1.43
C SER A 43 4.39 -6.37 -2.74
N VAL A 44 5.37 -6.34 -3.63
CA VAL A 44 5.24 -5.85 -5.00
C VAL A 44 5.83 -6.87 -5.98
N PRO A 45 5.28 -6.96 -7.20
CA PRO A 45 5.66 -8.01 -8.16
C PRO A 45 7.04 -7.84 -8.80
N ASN A 46 7.65 -6.65 -8.71
CA ASN A 46 8.98 -6.36 -9.26
C ASN A 46 9.51 -5.00 -8.76
N GLY A 47 10.79 -4.75 -9.03
CA GLY A 47 11.48 -3.51 -8.68
C GLY A 47 10.89 -2.25 -9.33
N PHE A 48 10.28 -2.33 -10.51
CA PHE A 48 9.62 -1.17 -11.12
C PHE A 48 8.38 -0.76 -10.32
N THR A 49 7.55 -1.72 -9.90
CA THR A 49 6.40 -1.42 -9.02
C THR A 49 6.88 -0.89 -7.68
N LYS A 50 7.94 -1.46 -7.11
CA LYS A 50 8.55 -0.95 -5.88
C LYS A 50 8.93 0.52 -5.99
N GLU A 51 9.76 0.85 -6.97
CA GLU A 51 10.28 2.19 -7.18
C GLU A 51 9.14 3.17 -7.49
N TRP A 52 8.15 2.75 -8.28
CA TRP A 52 7.00 3.59 -8.60
C TRP A 52 6.12 3.86 -7.39
N LEU A 53 5.79 2.84 -6.59
CA LEU A 53 5.00 3.05 -5.37
C LEU A 53 5.77 3.95 -4.38
N GLN A 54 7.07 3.72 -4.19
CA GLN A 54 7.91 4.52 -3.30
C GLN A 54 7.99 6.00 -3.71
N ASN A 55 8.18 6.28 -5.00
CA ASN A 55 8.39 7.65 -5.47
C ASN A 55 7.08 8.39 -5.75
N LYS A 56 6.06 7.70 -6.27
CA LYS A 56 4.82 8.33 -6.76
C LYS A 56 3.68 8.25 -5.75
N TYR A 57 3.48 7.09 -5.13
CA TYR A 57 2.26 6.80 -4.37
C TYR A 57 2.48 6.67 -2.86
N ASN A 58 3.72 6.71 -2.38
CA ASN A 58 4.04 6.49 -0.98
C ASN A 58 3.29 7.45 -0.04
N ILE A 59 3.16 8.71 -0.45
CA ILE A 59 2.41 9.72 0.32
C ILE A 59 0.92 9.37 0.38
N GLU A 60 0.32 8.92 -0.73
CA GLU A 60 -1.10 8.55 -0.75
C GLU A 60 -1.37 7.29 0.07
N ILE A 61 -0.50 6.28 -0.05
CA ILE A 61 -0.59 5.05 0.72
C ILE A 61 -0.43 5.34 2.21
N ALA A 62 0.55 6.16 2.60
CA ALA A 62 0.76 6.55 3.99
C ALA A 62 -0.42 7.36 4.56
N LYS A 63 -1.03 8.24 3.76
CA LYS A 63 -2.24 8.97 4.17
C LYS A 63 -3.42 8.03 4.39
N ALA A 64 -3.70 7.14 3.45
CA ALA A 64 -4.75 6.13 3.58
C ALA A 64 -4.51 5.21 4.79
N LEU A 65 -3.26 4.76 4.98
CA LEU A 65 -2.87 3.97 6.15
C LEU A 65 -3.15 4.73 7.45
N LYS A 66 -2.71 5.99 7.56
CA LYS A 66 -2.89 6.79 8.79
C LYS A 66 -4.37 7.05 9.14
N MET A 67 -5.26 7.08 8.15
CA MET A 67 -6.70 7.21 8.39
C MET A 67 -7.32 5.94 8.98
N ILE A 68 -6.75 4.77 8.68
CA ILE A 68 -7.31 3.46 9.05
C ILE A 68 -6.61 2.88 10.29
N ALA A 69 -5.29 3.05 10.36
CA ALA A 69 -4.38 2.50 11.37
C ALA A 69 -3.36 3.60 11.78
N PRO A 70 -3.80 4.59 12.57
CA PRO A 70 -2.98 5.76 12.92
C PRO A 70 -1.76 5.42 13.79
N GLU A 71 -1.73 4.24 14.40
CA GLU A 71 -0.56 3.77 15.16
C GLU A 71 0.65 3.45 14.27
N ILE A 72 0.42 3.09 13.00
CA ILE A 72 1.46 2.69 12.07
C ILE A 72 2.01 3.92 11.34
N LYS A 73 3.32 4.08 11.35
CA LYS A 73 3.99 5.32 10.90
C LYS A 73 4.61 5.19 9.53
N GLU A 74 4.99 3.97 9.13
CA GLU A 74 5.78 3.76 7.92
C GLU A 74 5.24 2.64 7.02
N VAL A 75 5.43 2.83 5.72
CA VAL A 75 5.12 1.84 4.68
C VAL A 75 6.43 1.47 3.99
N LYS A 76 6.78 0.19 4.04
CA LYS A 76 7.93 -0.38 3.34
C LYS A 76 7.45 -1.29 2.20
N TYR A 77 8.35 -1.55 1.25
CA TYR A 77 8.05 -2.32 0.05
C TYR A 77 9.10 -3.40 -0.16
N GLN A 78 8.64 -4.62 -0.47
CA GLN A 78 9.49 -5.78 -0.71
C GLN A 78 9.06 -6.52 -1.98
N GLU A 79 10.03 -6.88 -2.80
CA GLU A 79 9.82 -7.67 -4.01
C GLU A 79 9.64 -9.15 -3.65
N ILE A 80 8.74 -9.83 -4.36
CA ILE A 80 8.46 -11.28 -4.24
C ILE A 80 8.73 -12.01 -5.55
#